data_AF-A0A656ANQ9-F1
#
_entry.id   AF-A0A656ANQ9-F1
#
_cell.length_a   1.000
_cell.length_b   1.000
_cell.length_c   1.000
_cell.angle_alpha   90.00
_cell.angle_beta   90.00
_cell.angle_gamma   90.00
#
_symmetry.space_group_name_H-M   'P 1'
#
loop_
_entity.id
_entity.type
_entity.pdbx_description
1 polymer ?
#
loop_
_entity_poly.entity_id
_entity_poly.type
_entity_poly.pdbx_seq_one_letter_code
_entity_poly.pdbx_strand_id
1 'polypeptide(L)' 'MSIPENVPDYPAQLAAFTQLAELQQQLAQKYPQIDTLSMGMSGDMQAAIEAGSTIVRIGTAIFGERDYSRNA' A
#
# COMPACT_ATOMS: atom_id res chain seq x y z
N MET A 1 -1.51 8.32 2.93
CA MET A 1 -0.82 7.50 1.92
C MET A 1 0.50 7.07 2.52
N SER A 2 0.77 5.77 2.61
CA SER A 2 2.11 5.26 2.88
C SER A 2 2.69 4.60 1.62
N ILE A 3 4.00 4.67 1.50
CA ILE A 3 4.81 3.93 0.54
C ILE A 3 5.91 3.25 1.38
N PRO A 4 5.86 1.94 1.59
CA PRO A 4 6.91 1.23 2.31
C PRO A 4 8.19 1.18 1.48
N GLU A 5 9.27 0.70 2.09
CA GLU A 5 10.49 0.36 1.36
C GLU A 5 10.17 -0.62 0.22
N ASN A 6 10.83 -0.44 -0.93
CA ASN A 6 10.65 -1.31 -2.08
C ASN A 6 11.39 -2.64 -1.84
N VAL A 7 10.70 -3.59 -1.20
CA VAL A 7 11.20 -4.94 -0.95
C VAL A 7 10.57 -5.94 -1.93
N PRO A 8 11.36 -6.85 -2.53
CA PRO A 8 10.88 -7.70 -3.62
C PRO A 8 10.10 -8.94 -3.15
N ASP A 9 10.26 -9.37 -1.90
CA ASP A 9 9.62 -10.57 -1.37
C ASP A 9 8.32 -10.26 -0.61
N TYR A 10 7.32 -11.12 -0.80
CA TYR A 10 6.01 -11.00 -0.19
C TYR A 10 6.04 -10.92 1.36
N PRO A 11 6.82 -11.76 2.08
CA PRO A 11 6.89 -11.68 3.54
C PRO A 11 7.38 -10.32 4.05
N ALA A 12 8.40 -9.73 3.43
CA ALA A 12 8.89 -8.41 3.82
C ALA A 12 7.85 -7.30 3.55
N GLN A 13 7.14 -7.38 2.42
CA GLN A 13 6.02 -6.46 2.14
C GLN A 13 4.93 -6.57 3.20
N LEU A 14 4.51 -7.79 3.53
CA LEU A 14 3.49 -8.05 4.53
C LEU A 14 3.91 -7.54 5.91
N ALA A 15 5.15 -7.79 6.34
CA ALA A 15 5.66 -7.33 7.62
C ALA A 15 5.60 -5.80 7.74
N ALA A 16 6.01 -5.07 6.69
CA ALA A 16 5.96 -3.61 6.68
C ALA A 16 4.51 -3.08 6.77
N PHE A 17 3.57 -3.70 6.04
CA PHE A 17 2.17 -3.29 6.08
C PHE A 17 1.47 -3.64 7.40
N THR A 18 1.80 -4.80 8.00
CA THR A 18 1.28 -5.20 9.32
C THR A 18 1.69 -4.20 10.39
N GLN A 19 2.96 -3.78 10.42
CA GLN A 19 3.42 -2.76 11.36
C GLN A 19 2.64 -1.45 11.20
N LEU A 20 2.33 -1.05 9.97
CA LEU A 20 1.53 0.15 9.73
C LEU A 20 0.08 -0.02 10.18
N ALA A 21 -0.52 -1.20 9.97
CA ALA A 21 -1.87 -1.50 10.42
C ALA A 21 -1.98 -1.46 11.95
N GLU A 22 -1.00 -1.99 12.68
CA GLU A 22 -0.92 -1.90 14.14
C GLU A 22 -0.85 -0.45 14.63
N LEU A 23 -0.05 0.40 13.97
CA LEU A 23 0.03 1.83 14.29
C LEU A 23 -1.31 2.53 14.02
N GLN A 24 -2.02 2.18 12.95
CA GLN A 24 -3.35 2.71 12.67
C GLN A 24 -4.36 2.30 13.75
N GLN A 25 -4.34 1.04 14.20
CA GLN A 25 -5.19 0.57 15.30
C GLN A 25 -4.91 1.32 16.60
N GLN A 26 -3.63 1.56 16.93
CA GLN A 26 -3.25 2.37 18.09
C GLN A 26 -3.75 3.81 17.98
N LEU A 27 -3.65 4.42 16.79
CA LEU A 27 -4.16 5.76 16.54
C LEU A 27 -5.68 5.82 16.62
N ALA A 28 -6.39 4.80 16.13
CA ALA A 28 -7.84 4.72 16.15
C ALA A 28 -8.42 4.70 17.57
N GLN A 29 -7.67 4.19 18.57
CA GLN A 29 -8.07 4.27 19.98
C GLN A 29 -8.18 5.72 20.48
N LYS A 30 -7.35 6.63 19.96
CA LYS A 30 -7.35 8.05 20.33
C LYS A 30 -8.20 8.90 19.39
N TYR A 31 -8.26 8.50 18.12
CA TYR A 31 -8.95 9.22 17.05
C TYR A 31 -9.85 8.25 16.28
N PRO A 32 -11.07 7.99 16.78
CA PRO A 32 -11.99 7.02 16.17
C PRO A 32 -12.35 7.29 14.71
N GLN A 33 -12.12 8.51 14.22
CA GLN A 33 -12.31 8.90 12.82
C GLN A 33 -11.20 8.39 11.88
N ILE A 34 -10.11 7.83 12.39
CA ILE A 34 -9.06 7.21 11.58
C ILE A 34 -9.51 5.78 11.25
N ASP A 35 -10.36 5.66 10.24
CA ASP A 35 -10.91 4.39 9.74
C ASP A 35 -10.22 3.90 8.47
N THR A 36 -9.46 4.79 7.82
CA THR A 36 -8.91 4.56 6.49
C THR A 36 -7.42 4.26 6.59
N LEU A 37 -7.03 3.05 6.19
CA LEU A 37 -5.65 2.66 5.95
C LEU A 37 -5.40 2.61 4.44
N SER A 38 -4.66 3.59 3.94
CA SER A 38 -4.38 3.70 2.51
C SER A 38 -2.93 3.36 2.20
N MET A 39 -2.70 2.12 1.77
CA MET A 39 -1.40 1.51 1.48
C MET A 39 -1.54 0.45 0.37
N GLY A 40 -0.44 0.12 -0.30
CA GLY A 40 -0.43 -0.80 -1.45
C GLY A 40 -0.51 -0.08 -2.79
N MET A 41 0.34 -0.55 -3.70
CA MET A 41 0.53 -0.16 -5.09
C MET A 41 0.44 -1.40 -5.99
N SER A 42 0.69 -1.25 -7.30
CA SER A 42 0.54 -2.35 -8.26
C SER A 42 1.41 -3.58 -7.97
N GLY A 43 2.58 -3.42 -7.35
CA GLY A 43 3.54 -4.52 -7.11
C GLY A 43 3.37 -5.26 -5.78
N ASP A 44 2.64 -4.70 -4.83
CA ASP A 44 2.56 -5.16 -3.44
C ASP A 44 1.11 -5.18 -2.91
N MET A 45 0.13 -5.07 -3.82
CA MET A 45 -1.30 -5.01 -3.53
C MET A 45 -1.78 -6.18 -2.67
N GLN A 46 -1.32 -7.40 -2.95
CA GLN A 46 -1.76 -8.59 -2.21
C GLN A 46 -1.36 -8.52 -0.73
N ALA A 47 -0.10 -8.18 -0.44
CA ALA A 47 0.39 -8.02 0.92
C ALA A 47 -0.33 -6.88 1.65
N ALA A 48 -0.59 -5.77 0.95
CA ALA A 48 -1.34 -4.65 1.52
C ALA A 48 -2.79 -5.03 1.89
N ILE A 49 -3.47 -5.81 1.05
CA ILE A 49 -4.82 -6.30 1.34
C ILE A 49 -4.81 -7.26 2.54
N GLU A 50 -3.86 -8.19 2.58
CA GLU A 50 -3.74 -9.14 3.70
C GLU A 50 -3.48 -8.42 5.04
N ALA A 51 -2.67 -7.36 5.03
CA ALA A 51 -2.43 -6.51 6.20
C ALA A 51 -3.59 -5.56 6.56
N GLY A 52 -4.71 -5.56 5.82
CA GLY A 52 -5.90 -4.78 6.16
C GLY A 52 -5.99 -3.40 5.50
N SER A 53 -5.36 -3.20 4.33
CA SER A 53 -5.56 -1.96 3.56
C SER A 53 -7.04 -1.78 3.18
N THR A 54 -7.53 -0.57 3.38
CA THR A 54 -8.89 -0.14 2.97
C THR A 54 -8.89 0.56 1.61
N ILE A 55 -7.73 1.06 1.18
CA ILE A 55 -7.54 1.77 -0.10
C ILE A 55 -6.18 1.39 -0.68
N VAL A 56 -6.20 0.74 -1.85
CA VAL A 56 -5.01 0.48 -2.68
C VAL A 56 -4.95 1.47 -3.85
N ARG A 57 -3.75 1.75 -4.36
CA ARG A 57 -3.51 2.67 -5.48
C ARG A 57 -2.89 1.95 -6.67
N ILE A 58 -3.70 1.61 -7.67
CA ILE A 58 -3.26 0.80 -8.80
C ILE A 58 -3.12 1.66 -10.06
N GLY A 59 -1.90 1.68 -10.62
CA GLY A 59 -1.56 2.43 -11.83
C GLY A 59 -1.13 1.49 -12.96
N THR A 60 0.14 1.07 -12.95
CA THR A 60 0.74 0.21 -13.98
C THR A 60 -0.06 -1.07 -14.25
N ALA A 61 -0.61 -1.70 -13.22
CA ALA A 61 -1.41 -2.93 -13.43
C ALA A 61 -2.75 -2.68 -14.15
N ILE A 62 -3.27 -1.44 -14.16
CA ILE A 62 -4.48 -1.07 -14.92
C ILE A 62 -4.11 -0.47 -16.28
N PHE A 63 -3.14 0.44 -16.32
CA PHE A 63 -2.85 1.27 -17.50
C PHE A 63 -1.62 0.82 -18.31
N GLY A 64 -0.84 -0.14 -17.80
CA GLY A 64 0.43 -0.54 -18.38
C GLY A 64 1.57 0.45 -18.10
N GLU A 65 2.74 0.14 -18.66
CA GLU A 65 3.92 1.02 -18.60
C GLU A 65 3.71 2.31 -19.40
N ARG A 66 4.37 3.38 -18.97
CA ARG A 66 4.30 4.66 -19.68
C ARG A 66 5.13 4.60 -20.96
N ASP A 67 4.48 4.87 -22.09
CA ASP A 67 5.15 5.05 -23.39
C ASP A 67 5.84 6.42 -23.46
N TYR A 68 7.18 6.42 -23.38
CA TYR A 68 8.00 7.63 -23.50
C TYR A 68 8.46 7.92 -24.94
N SER A 69 8.12 7.07 -25.92
CA SER A 69 8.57 7.23 -27.31
C SER A 69 7.96 8.44 -28.03
N ARG A 70 6.82 8.95 -27.54
CA ARG A 70 6.07 10.04 -28.19
C ARG A 70 6.54 11.45 -27.86
N ASN A 71 7.50 11.60 -26.94
CA ASN A 71 8.05 12.89 -26.51
C ASN A 71 9.53 13.08 -26.91
N ALA A 72 10.05 12.23 -27.80
CA ALA A 72 11.40 12.30 -28.34
C ALA A 72 11.45 13.04 -29.68
#